data_AF-A0A972MZC2-F1
#
_entry.id   AF-A0A972MZC2-F1
#
_cell.length_a   1.000
_cell.length_b   1.000
_cell.length_c   1.000
_cell.angle_alpha   90.00
_cell.angle_beta   90.00
_cell.angle_gamma   90.00
#
_symmetry.space_group_name_H-M   'P 1'
#
loop_
_entity.id
_entity.type
_entity.pdbx_description
1 polymer ?
#
loop_
_entity_poly.entity_id
_entity_poly.type
_entity_poly.pdbx_seq_one_letter_code
_entity_poly.pdbx_strand_id
1 'polypeptide(L)'
;GLTHKLLSAINHPSNRIPQPVETLKEAVNFMGLKRLKFWVNMMMLSSMEDVPAELLVVALVRAKFLEEMAIKMGLTAEKDRYFMAGLFSSLNAFLKIPMADVVDQLPLADDVKAALVDLKGDMGRIIWVVRSLEQGNTRIEIPGREELDLMAISSAYMSANGWSYKTVASLNT
;
A
#
# COMPACT_ATOMS: atom_id res chain seq x y z
N GLY A 1 18.05 -1.47 -18.00
CA GLY A 1 16.67 -1.47 -18.55
C GLY A 1 15.69 -1.23 -17.42
N LEU A 2 14.54 -0.60 -17.71
CA LEU A 2 13.34 -0.41 -16.86
C LEU A 2 13.53 -0.10 -15.36
N THR A 3 14.05 -1.01 -14.54
CA THR A 3 14.54 -0.74 -13.16
C THR A 3 15.46 0.47 -13.12
N HIS A 4 16.35 0.62 -14.11
CA HIS A 4 17.27 1.76 -14.19
C HIS A 4 16.58 3.08 -14.57
N LYS A 5 15.44 3.05 -15.31
CA LYS A 5 14.66 4.26 -15.60
C LYS A 5 13.78 4.66 -14.40
N LEU A 6 13.29 3.67 -13.66
CA LEU A 6 12.57 3.84 -12.39
C LEU A 6 13.50 4.43 -11.31
N LEU A 7 14.66 3.81 -11.10
CA LEU A 7 15.71 4.25 -10.18
C LEU A 7 16.27 5.61 -10.59
N SER A 8 16.44 5.87 -11.90
CA SER A 8 16.91 7.18 -12.39
C SER A 8 15.87 8.29 -12.23
N ALA A 9 14.56 8.00 -12.21
CA ALA A 9 13.52 8.98 -11.93
C ALA A 9 13.43 9.30 -10.42
N ILE A 10 13.67 8.29 -9.57
CA ILE A 10 13.81 8.44 -8.12
C ILE A 10 15.09 9.23 -7.76
N ASN A 11 16.19 9.00 -8.50
CA ASN A 11 17.52 9.58 -8.25
C ASN A 11 17.87 10.81 -9.12
N HIS A 12 16.92 11.42 -9.83
CA HIS A 12 17.23 12.51 -10.78
C HIS A 12 17.67 13.79 -10.02
N PRO A 13 18.75 14.48 -10.42
CA PRO A 13 19.31 15.63 -9.70
C PRO A 13 18.43 16.89 -9.68
N SER A 14 17.32 16.90 -10.42
CA SER A 14 16.23 17.89 -10.30
C SER A 14 15.33 17.66 -9.07
N ASN A 15 15.42 16.48 -8.45
CA ASN A 15 14.82 16.10 -7.16
C ASN A 15 15.90 15.98 -6.09
N ARG A 16 16.68 17.05 -5.85
CA ARG A 16 17.61 17.09 -4.70
C ARG A 16 16.83 16.83 -3.40
N ILE A 17 16.88 15.60 -2.90
CA ILE A 17 16.50 15.26 -1.53
C ILE A 17 17.69 15.66 -0.66
N PRO A 18 17.58 16.72 0.16
CA PRO A 18 18.61 17.01 1.14
C PRO A 18 18.42 16.02 2.29
N GLN A 19 19.50 15.29 2.61
CA GLN A 19 19.70 14.53 3.84
C GLN A 19 18.95 13.18 3.98
N PRO A 20 19.48 12.26 4.82
CA PRO A 20 18.86 10.97 5.07
C PRO A 20 17.44 11.21 5.57
N VAL A 21 16.45 10.61 4.91
CA VAL A 21 15.04 10.75 5.25
C VAL A 21 14.80 9.99 6.57
N GLU A 22 15.09 10.64 7.70
CA GLU A 22 15.02 10.04 9.03
C GLU A 22 13.60 9.87 9.54
N THR A 23 12.55 10.34 8.85
CA THR A 23 11.18 10.01 9.28
C THR A 23 10.20 9.88 8.13
N LEU A 24 9.49 8.75 8.11
CA LEU A 24 8.22 8.54 7.41
C LEU A 24 7.16 9.61 7.73
N LYS A 25 7.37 10.38 8.81
CA LYS A 25 6.60 11.56 9.19
C LYS A 25 6.55 12.62 8.08
N GLU A 26 7.61 12.78 7.27
CA GLU A 26 7.60 13.69 6.11
C GLU A 26 7.01 13.07 4.82
N ALA A 27 7.06 11.74 4.68
CA ALA A 27 6.40 11.03 3.59
C ALA A 27 4.87 11.00 3.76
N VAL A 28 4.41 10.92 5.01
CA VAL A 28 2.99 10.88 5.41
C VAL A 28 2.38 12.28 5.50
N ASN A 29 3.13 13.31 5.93
CA ASN A 29 2.63 14.69 6.03
C ASN A 29 2.31 15.37 4.67
N PHE A 30 2.58 14.73 3.53
CA PHE A 30 2.36 15.31 2.20
C PHE A 30 1.60 14.38 1.25
N MET A 31 0.61 13.63 1.76
CA MET A 31 -0.29 12.85 0.91
C MET A 31 -1.43 13.69 0.33
N GLY A 32 -1.10 14.48 -0.68
CA GLY A 32 -2.08 14.98 -1.66
C GLY A 32 -2.25 14.01 -2.82
N LEU A 33 -3.39 14.10 -3.53
CA LEU A 33 -3.73 13.37 -4.77
C LEU A 33 -2.59 13.30 -5.80
N LYS A 34 -1.65 14.26 -5.78
CA LYS A 34 -0.48 14.34 -6.67
C LYS A 34 0.54 13.21 -6.46
N ARG A 35 0.85 12.81 -5.22
CA ARG A 35 1.80 11.69 -4.96
C ARG A 35 1.15 10.33 -5.18
N LEU A 36 -0.15 10.19 -4.88
CA LEU A 36 -0.93 9.01 -5.28
C LEU A 36 -0.95 8.89 -6.80
N LYS A 37 -1.25 9.98 -7.54
CA LYS A 37 -1.14 10.02 -9.00
C LYS A 37 0.27 9.69 -9.47
N PHE A 38 1.33 10.12 -8.79
CA PHE A 38 2.70 9.74 -9.18
C PHE A 38 2.93 8.23 -9.07
N TRP A 39 2.59 7.59 -7.95
CA TRP A 39 2.78 6.15 -7.77
C TRP A 39 1.84 5.32 -8.65
N VAL A 40 0.58 5.73 -8.79
CA VAL A 40 -0.38 5.13 -9.71
C VAL A 40 0.08 5.31 -11.15
N ASN A 41 0.53 6.50 -11.55
CA ASN A 41 1.10 6.72 -12.88
C ASN A 41 2.39 5.92 -13.07
N MET A 42 3.22 5.74 -12.04
CA MET A 42 4.43 4.94 -12.13
C MET A 42 4.09 3.44 -12.29
N MET A 43 3.06 2.95 -11.59
CA MET A 43 2.50 1.62 -11.80
C MET A 43 1.90 1.48 -13.21
N MET A 44 1.19 2.50 -13.70
CA MET A 44 0.64 2.57 -15.06
C MET A 44 1.72 2.75 -16.15
N LEU A 45 2.87 3.35 -15.84
CA LEU A 45 4.00 3.55 -16.76
C LEU A 45 4.94 2.34 -16.75
N SER A 46 4.97 1.56 -15.66
CA SER A 46 5.53 0.21 -15.68
C SER A 46 4.68 -0.75 -16.52
N SER A 47 3.44 -0.37 -16.87
CA SER A 47 2.61 -1.00 -17.88
C SER A 47 3.14 -0.67 -19.27
N MET A 48 4.14 -1.41 -19.72
CA MET A 48 4.18 -1.76 -21.14
C MET A 48 3.57 -3.17 -21.25
N GLU A 49 2.30 -3.17 -21.67
CA GLU A 49 1.51 -4.27 -22.25
C GLU A 49 0.91 -5.37 -21.34
N ASP A 50 1.45 -5.70 -20.15
CA ASP A 50 1.09 -6.96 -19.47
C ASP A 50 0.58 -6.89 -18.00
N VAL A 51 0.27 -5.71 -17.44
CA VAL A 51 -0.25 -5.64 -16.05
C VAL A 51 -1.78 -5.53 -16.03
N PRO A 52 -2.51 -6.52 -15.48
CA PRO A 52 -3.98 -6.51 -15.45
C PRO A 52 -4.53 -5.32 -14.65
N ALA A 53 -5.60 -4.68 -15.13
CA ALA A 53 -6.31 -3.61 -14.42
C ALA A 53 -6.79 -4.06 -13.03
N GLU A 54 -7.04 -5.36 -12.90
CA GLU A 54 -7.39 -6.04 -11.66
C GLU A 54 -6.29 -5.92 -10.61
N LEU A 55 -5.00 -5.87 -10.99
CA LEU A 55 -3.90 -5.71 -10.03
C LEU A 55 -3.91 -4.30 -9.42
N LEU A 56 -4.31 -3.28 -10.19
CA LEU A 56 -4.50 -1.92 -9.68
C LEU A 56 -5.68 -1.87 -8.71
N VAL A 57 -6.79 -2.54 -9.02
CA VAL A 57 -7.93 -2.66 -8.11
C VAL A 57 -7.48 -3.31 -6.80
N VAL A 58 -6.76 -4.43 -6.83
CA VAL A 58 -6.25 -5.10 -5.63
C VAL A 58 -5.36 -4.17 -4.80
N ALA A 59 -4.45 -3.42 -5.43
CA ALA A 59 -3.60 -2.48 -4.71
C ALA A 59 -4.40 -1.37 -4.00
N LEU A 60 -5.43 -0.85 -4.65
CA LEU A 60 -6.33 0.16 -4.08
C LEU A 60 -7.23 -0.41 -2.97
N VAL A 61 -7.70 -1.65 -3.11
CA VAL A 61 -8.49 -2.34 -2.07
C VAL A 61 -7.64 -2.50 -0.82
N ARG A 62 -6.41 -3.01 -0.95
CA ARG A 62 -5.50 -3.15 0.19
C ARG A 62 -5.17 -1.80 0.83
N ALA A 63 -4.92 -0.77 0.03
CA ALA A 63 -4.68 0.58 0.52
C ALA A 63 -5.86 1.10 1.35
N LYS A 64 -7.07 1.05 0.80
CA LYS A 64 -8.26 1.55 1.47
C LYS A 64 -8.64 0.72 2.69
N PHE A 65 -8.49 -0.60 2.61
CA PHE A 65 -8.73 -1.50 3.73
C PHE A 65 -7.80 -1.17 4.90
N LEU A 66 -6.50 -1.05 4.66
CA LEU A 66 -5.55 -0.70 5.73
C LEU A 66 -5.86 0.66 6.37
N GLU A 67 -6.24 1.66 5.57
CA GLU A 67 -6.68 2.97 6.08
C GLU A 67 -7.86 2.84 7.04
N GLU A 68 -8.90 2.10 6.64
CA GLU A 68 -10.10 1.90 7.45
C GLU A 68 -9.82 1.11 8.73
N MET A 69 -8.94 0.11 8.66
CA MET A 69 -8.52 -0.66 9.83
C MET A 69 -7.75 0.20 10.84
N ALA A 70 -6.87 1.10 10.37
CA ALA A 70 -6.19 2.04 11.26
C ALA A 70 -7.20 2.91 12.03
N ILE A 71 -8.24 3.41 11.36
CA ILE A 71 -9.30 4.19 12.01
C ILE A 71 -10.04 3.35 13.06
N LYS A 72 -10.40 2.11 12.73
CA LYS A 72 -11.10 1.19 13.66
C LYS A 72 -10.25 0.80 14.88
N MET A 73 -8.93 0.75 14.72
CA MET A 73 -7.96 0.50 15.80
C MET A 73 -7.67 1.74 16.66
N GLY A 74 -8.34 2.87 16.42
CA GLY A 74 -8.06 4.14 17.11
C GLY A 74 -6.79 4.85 16.65
N LEU A 75 -6.17 4.41 15.56
CA LEU A 75 -4.93 4.94 14.97
C LEU A 75 -5.22 5.92 13.82
N THR A 76 -6.26 6.75 13.95
CA THR A 76 -6.68 7.70 12.90
C THR A 76 -5.56 8.63 12.45
N ALA A 77 -4.65 9.00 13.35
CA ALA A 77 -3.47 9.82 13.02
C ALA A 77 -2.49 9.12 12.07
N GLU A 78 -2.52 7.79 12.00
CA GLU A 78 -1.66 6.97 11.13
C GLU A 78 -2.39 6.42 9.90
N LYS A 79 -3.65 6.79 9.66
CA LYS A 79 -4.47 6.22 8.58
C LYS A 79 -3.79 6.30 7.19
N ASP A 80 -3.11 7.40 6.90
CA ASP A 80 -2.44 7.63 5.61
C ASP A 80 -1.19 6.75 5.47
N ARG A 81 -0.51 6.49 6.59
CA ARG A 81 0.62 5.56 6.66
C ARG A 81 0.18 4.12 6.37
N TYR A 82 -0.94 3.72 6.95
CA TYR A 82 -1.57 2.42 6.69
C TYR A 82 -2.05 2.32 5.22
N PHE A 83 -2.65 3.39 4.68
CA PHE A 83 -3.00 3.45 3.27
C PHE A 83 -1.81 3.17 2.35
N MET A 84 -0.67 3.84 2.59
CA MET A 84 0.55 3.62 1.81
C MET A 84 1.05 2.18 1.91
N ALA A 85 1.07 1.62 3.12
CA ALA A 85 1.51 0.24 3.30
C ALA A 85 0.61 -0.75 2.57
N GLY A 86 -0.70 -0.53 2.57
CA GLY A 86 -1.65 -1.33 1.79
C GLY A 86 -1.38 -1.24 0.28
N LEU A 87 -1.12 -0.03 -0.23
CA LEU A 87 -0.77 0.19 -1.63
C LEU A 87 0.54 -0.52 -2.02
N PHE A 88 1.59 -0.36 -1.21
CA PHE A 88 2.91 -0.95 -1.47
C PHE A 88 2.94 -2.46 -1.27
N SER A 89 2.01 -3.03 -0.51
CA SER A 89 1.90 -4.48 -0.33
C SER A 89 1.64 -5.27 -1.62
N SER A 90 1.30 -4.58 -2.72
CA SER A 90 1.11 -5.15 -4.05
C SER A 90 2.23 -4.80 -5.04
N LEU A 91 3.18 -3.92 -4.68
CA LEU A 91 4.17 -3.37 -5.62
C LEU A 91 5.11 -4.44 -6.20
N ASN A 92 5.40 -5.48 -5.41
CA ASN A 92 6.19 -6.63 -5.85
C ASN A 92 5.56 -7.36 -7.05
N ALA A 93 4.22 -7.42 -7.10
CA ALA A 93 3.50 -8.02 -8.23
C ALA A 93 3.57 -7.16 -9.49
N PHE A 94 3.54 -5.83 -9.37
CA PHE A 94 3.75 -4.92 -10.51
C PHE A 94 5.17 -5.02 -11.06
N LEU A 95 6.16 -5.08 -10.17
CA LEU A 95 7.58 -5.09 -10.53
C LEU A 95 8.10 -6.49 -10.88
N LYS A 96 7.30 -7.54 -10.64
CA LYS A 96 7.67 -8.96 -10.85
C LYS A 96 8.98 -9.35 -10.16
N ILE A 97 9.19 -8.85 -8.94
CA ILE A 97 10.36 -9.13 -8.07
C ILE A 97 9.90 -9.46 -6.64
N PRO A 98 10.73 -10.11 -5.81
CA PRO A 98 10.47 -10.28 -4.38
C PRO A 98 10.20 -8.96 -3.64
N MET A 99 9.32 -9.00 -2.62
CA MET A 99 9.01 -7.79 -1.83
C MET A 99 10.24 -7.25 -1.08
N ALA A 100 11.16 -8.12 -0.67
CA ALA A 100 12.44 -7.72 -0.07
C ALA A 100 13.22 -6.77 -1.00
N ASP A 101 13.35 -7.14 -2.28
CA ASP A 101 14.04 -6.33 -3.28
C ASP A 101 13.31 -5.00 -3.56
N VAL A 102 11.99 -4.97 -3.43
CA VAL A 102 11.19 -3.74 -3.56
C VAL A 102 11.51 -2.77 -2.43
N VAL A 103 11.47 -3.23 -1.17
CA VAL A 103 11.63 -2.36 -0.01
C VAL A 103 13.06 -1.84 0.15
N ASP A 104 14.05 -2.57 -0.35
CA ASP A 104 15.46 -2.13 -0.37
C ASP A 104 15.70 -0.95 -1.32
N GLN A 105 14.84 -0.78 -2.32
CA GLN A 105 14.90 0.32 -3.29
C GLN A 105 14.09 1.55 -2.85
N LEU A 106 13.38 1.46 -1.73
CA LEU A 106 12.47 2.50 -1.26
C LEU A 106 12.91 3.06 0.11
N PRO A 107 12.83 4.38 0.32
CA PRO A 107 13.10 5.01 1.61
C PRO A 107 11.91 4.82 2.57
N LEU A 108 11.66 3.58 3.00
CA LEU A 108 10.59 3.23 3.95
C LEU A 108 11.16 3.10 5.37
N ALA A 109 10.35 3.43 6.39
CA ALA A 109 10.70 3.16 7.77
C ALA A 109 10.78 1.64 8.03
N ASP A 110 11.65 1.25 8.96
CA ASP A 110 11.96 -0.15 9.24
C ASP A 110 10.73 -0.98 9.64
N ASP A 111 9.79 -0.37 10.36
CA ASP A 111 8.56 -1.06 10.75
C ASP A 111 7.59 -1.27 9.57
N VAL A 112 7.56 -0.37 8.58
CA VAL A 112 6.84 -0.57 7.32
C VAL A 112 7.53 -1.64 6.48
N LYS A 113 8.86 -1.67 6.43
CA LYS A 113 9.61 -2.74 5.75
C LYS A 113 9.31 -4.10 6.39
N ALA A 114 9.38 -4.18 7.71
CA ALA A 114 9.04 -5.38 8.47
C ALA A 114 7.58 -5.80 8.27
N ALA A 115 6.64 -4.86 8.16
CA ALA A 115 5.25 -5.15 7.84
C ALA A 115 5.08 -5.72 6.42
N LEU A 116 5.78 -5.18 5.43
CA LEU A 116 5.67 -5.58 4.02
C LEU A 116 6.36 -6.92 3.71
N VAL A 117 7.52 -7.17 4.33
CA VAL A 117 8.35 -8.37 4.09
C VAL A 117 8.02 -9.50 5.07
N ASP A 118 8.04 -9.21 6.37
CA ASP A 118 7.91 -10.22 7.41
C ASP A 118 6.50 -10.33 8.00
N LEU A 119 5.55 -9.47 7.57
CA LEU A 119 4.21 -9.34 8.16
C LEU A 119 4.24 -9.07 9.68
N LYS A 120 5.26 -8.34 10.15
CA LYS A 120 5.43 -7.98 11.57
C LYS A 120 4.69 -6.69 11.95
N GLY A 121 4.38 -6.58 13.24
CA GLY A 121 3.65 -5.45 13.82
C GLY A 121 2.17 -5.43 13.42
N ASP A 122 1.45 -4.42 13.90
CA ASP A 122 0.01 -4.29 13.61
C ASP A 122 -0.26 -4.14 12.11
N MET A 123 0.52 -3.31 11.44
CA MET A 123 0.41 -3.12 9.99
C MET A 123 0.60 -4.42 9.21
N GLY A 124 1.61 -5.24 9.57
CA GLY A 124 1.83 -6.55 8.96
C GLY A 124 0.68 -7.53 9.20
N ARG A 125 0.09 -7.53 10.41
CA ARG A 125 -1.11 -8.32 10.71
C ARG A 125 -2.30 -7.91 9.85
N ILE A 126 -2.54 -6.61 9.65
CA ILE A 126 -3.63 -6.15 8.79
C ILE A 126 -3.39 -6.50 7.31
N ILE A 127 -2.13 -6.44 6.85
CA ILE A 127 -1.75 -6.94 5.50
C ILE A 127 -2.05 -8.44 5.37
N TRP A 128 -1.75 -9.22 6.42
CA TRP A 128 -2.08 -10.65 6.43
C TRP A 128 -3.60 -10.89 6.39
N VAL A 129 -4.38 -10.10 7.14
CA VAL A 129 -5.85 -10.17 7.13
C VAL A 129 -6.43 -9.94 5.74
N VAL A 130 -6.05 -8.84 5.07
CA VAL A 130 -6.62 -8.54 3.74
C VAL A 130 -6.24 -9.60 2.71
N ARG A 131 -5.00 -10.11 2.76
CA ARG A 131 -4.56 -11.20 1.90
C ARG A 131 -5.30 -12.51 2.18
N SER A 132 -5.65 -12.77 3.44
CA SER A 132 -6.45 -13.94 3.82
C SER A 132 -7.89 -13.84 3.30
N LEU A 133 -8.51 -12.66 3.39
CA LEU A 133 -9.83 -12.40 2.81
C LEU A 133 -9.84 -12.61 1.29
N GLU A 134 -8.83 -12.09 0.59
CA GLU A 134 -8.66 -12.27 -0.86
C GLU A 134 -8.53 -13.74 -1.27
N GLN A 135 -7.99 -14.59 -0.39
CA GLN A 135 -7.85 -16.03 -0.60
C GLN A 135 -9.09 -16.84 -0.15
N GLY A 136 -10.16 -16.16 0.28
CA GLY A 136 -11.38 -16.81 0.77
C GLY A 136 -11.24 -17.43 2.17
N ASN A 137 -10.17 -17.11 2.91
CA ASN A 137 -10.01 -17.55 4.28
C ASN A 137 -10.79 -16.63 5.22
N THR A 138 -11.77 -17.18 5.92
CA THR A 138 -12.66 -16.45 6.84
C THR A 138 -12.30 -16.66 8.31
N ARG A 139 -11.35 -17.56 8.62
CA ARG A 139 -10.88 -17.77 10.00
C ARG A 139 -9.76 -16.78 10.32
N ILE A 140 -10.16 -15.53 10.47
CA ILE A 140 -9.26 -14.41 10.73
C ILE A 140 -9.47 -13.96 12.17
N GLU A 141 -8.43 -14.11 12.98
CA GLU A 141 -8.36 -13.58 14.33
C GLU A 141 -7.13 -12.71 14.42
N ILE A 142 -7.26 -11.53 15.04
CA ILE A 142 -6.14 -10.62 15.30
C ILE A 142 -5.92 -10.58 16.81
N PRO A 143 -4.96 -11.35 17.36
CA PRO A 143 -4.70 -11.36 18.79
C PRO A 143 -4.40 -9.96 19.32
N GLY A 144 -5.05 -9.58 20.42
CA GLY A 144 -4.90 -8.26 21.05
C GLY A 144 -5.66 -7.13 20.36
N ARG A 145 -6.59 -7.44 19.44
CA ARG A 145 -7.47 -6.48 18.76
C ARG A 145 -8.93 -6.94 18.83
N GLU A 146 -9.47 -6.96 20.04
CA GLU A 146 -10.85 -7.38 20.33
C GLU A 146 -11.89 -6.46 19.67
N GLU A 147 -11.51 -5.22 19.38
CA GLU A 147 -12.30 -4.25 18.62
C GLU A 147 -12.48 -4.60 17.14
N LEU A 148 -11.71 -5.56 16.61
CA LEU A 148 -11.73 -5.98 15.21
C LEU A 148 -12.42 -7.33 15.05
N ASP A 149 -13.73 -7.36 15.25
CA ASP A 149 -14.53 -8.55 14.97
C ASP A 149 -14.66 -8.81 13.45
N LEU A 150 -15.17 -9.99 13.10
CA LEU A 150 -15.37 -10.40 11.70
C LEU A 150 -16.28 -9.43 10.95
N MET A 151 -17.26 -8.83 11.62
CA MET A 151 -18.20 -7.88 11.01
C MET A 151 -17.49 -6.57 10.65
N ALA A 152 -16.66 -6.04 11.54
CA ALA A 152 -15.86 -4.84 11.35
C ALA A 152 -14.84 -5.03 10.22
N ILE A 153 -14.15 -6.18 10.20
CA ILE A 153 -13.21 -6.56 9.13
C ILE A 153 -13.94 -6.68 7.79
N SER A 154 -15.05 -7.44 7.74
CA SER A 154 -15.79 -7.65 6.49
C SER A 154 -16.39 -6.36 5.95
N SER A 155 -16.92 -5.51 6.83
CA SER A 155 -17.46 -4.19 6.46
C SER A 155 -16.36 -3.30 5.85
N ALA A 156 -15.17 -3.27 6.46
CA ALA A 156 -14.05 -2.49 5.93
C ALA A 156 -13.61 -3.01 4.55
N TYR A 157 -13.55 -4.33 4.37
CA TYR A 157 -13.16 -4.92 3.10
C TYR A 157 -14.18 -4.62 1.98
N MET A 158 -15.48 -4.71 2.28
CA MET A 158 -16.54 -4.38 1.32
C MET A 158 -16.54 -2.89 0.95
N SER A 159 -16.35 -2.01 1.93
CA SER A 159 -16.18 -0.56 1.70
C SER A 159 -14.99 -0.27 0.79
N ALA A 160 -13.83 -0.87 1.09
CA ALA A 160 -12.62 -0.74 0.31
C ALA A 160 -12.79 -1.20 -1.15
N ASN A 161 -13.48 -2.32 -1.37
CA ASN A 161 -13.85 -2.78 -2.72
C ASN A 161 -14.71 -1.75 -3.46
N GLY A 162 -15.81 -1.30 -2.85
CA GLY A 162 -16.71 -0.33 -3.48
C GLY A 162 -16.03 1.00 -3.81
N TRP A 163 -15.13 1.46 -2.95
CA TRP A 163 -14.32 2.66 -3.20
C TRP A 163 -13.34 2.46 -4.36
N SER A 164 -12.62 1.34 -4.39
CA SER A 164 -11.54 1.08 -5.36
C SER A 164 -12.05 1.01 -6.80
N TYR A 165 -13.17 0.33 -7.05
CA TYR A 165 -13.77 0.28 -8.39
C TYR A 165 -14.21 1.66 -8.89
N LYS A 166 -14.78 2.51 -8.01
CA LYS A 166 -15.13 3.90 -8.35
C LYS A 166 -13.89 4.73 -8.66
N THR A 167 -12.82 4.57 -7.88
CA THR A 167 -11.56 5.28 -8.09
C THR A 167 -10.92 4.89 -9.41
N VAL A 168 -10.81 3.60 -9.73
CA VAL A 168 -10.27 3.15 -11.03
C VAL A 168 -11.09 3.69 -12.19
N ALA A 169 -12.42 3.64 -12.11
CA ALA A 169 -13.29 4.20 -13.15
C ALA A 169 -13.02 5.70 -13.39
N SER A 170 -12.79 6.49 -12.32
CA SER A 170 -12.49 7.92 -12.42
C SER A 170 -11.10 8.27 -12.95
N LEU A 171 -10.17 7.31 -12.97
CA LEU A 171 -8.81 7.50 -13.51
C LEU A 171 -8.76 7.31 -15.03
N ASN A 172 -9.75 6.63 -15.60
CA ASN A 172 -9.87 6.34 -17.04
C ASN A 172 -10.72 7.39 -17.79
N THR A 173 -11.20 8.42 -17.10
CA THR A 173 -11.96 9.57 -17.64
C THR A 173 -11.14 10.84 -17.54
#